data_AF-A0AAJ6BMJ9-F1
#
_entry.id   AF-A0AAJ6BMJ9-F1
#
_cell.length_a   1.000
_cell.length_b   1.000
_cell.length_c   1.000
_cell.angle_alpha   90.00
_cell.angle_beta   90.00
_cell.angle_gamma   90.00
#
_symmetry.space_group_name_H-M   'P 1'
#
loop_
_entity.id
_entity.type
_entity.pdbx_description
1 polymer ?
#
loop_
_entity_poly.entity_id
_entity_poly.type
_entity_poly.pdbx_seq_one_letter_code
_entity_poly.pdbx_strand_id
1 'polypeptide(L)'
;MTIASERVLGFALPTIRILLGAVCFVNGFNWFFKIITPYPSMSDFVHFLPPPDIVGALIENGILFHLVKAVELVAGVALLANRFVPLGLVVSMSVTVIVFIVDVFKPEFRLRAFLMGSGTLAMTLVMLIAYLDHYRPMLAVKAKPNPDPAKPRQADGGEFPTVVGGLLKPIFLPLAMLSMLVGLVQVGWLGVMVGQYIADPKPISALHPLQPRVEKPPK
;
A
#
# COMPACT_ATOMS: atom_id res chain seq x y z
N MET A 1 -16.80 -21.43 -12.00
CA MET A 1 -17.29 -20.13 -11.48
C MET A 1 -18.68 -19.95 -12.03
N THR A 2 -19.63 -19.56 -11.19
CA THR A 2 -20.99 -19.26 -11.62
C THR A 2 -21.04 -17.85 -12.22
N ILE A 3 -21.97 -17.59 -13.14
CA ILE A 3 -22.13 -16.27 -13.78
C ILE A 3 -22.28 -15.15 -12.73
N ALA A 4 -22.90 -15.44 -11.59
CA ALA A 4 -23.00 -14.53 -10.45
C ALA A 4 -21.62 -14.15 -9.86
N SER A 5 -20.71 -15.13 -9.70
CA SER A 5 -19.36 -14.87 -9.15
C SER A 5 -18.50 -14.00 -10.07
N GLU A 6 -18.65 -14.14 -11.39
CA GLU A 6 -17.92 -13.32 -12.37
C GLU A 6 -18.39 -11.87 -12.36
N ARG A 7 -19.71 -11.64 -12.28
CA ARG A 7 -20.26 -10.28 -12.14
C ARG A 7 -19.80 -9.60 -10.85
N VAL A 8 -19.81 -10.32 -9.73
CA VAL A 8 -19.36 -9.78 -8.44
C VAL A 8 -17.87 -9.41 -8.50
N LEU A 9 -17.01 -10.27 -9.06
CA LEU A 9 -15.59 -9.95 -9.23
C LEU A 9 -15.35 -8.80 -10.21
N GLY A 10 -16.14 -8.73 -11.28
CA GLY A 10 -16.10 -7.63 -12.24
C GLY A 10 -16.37 -6.26 -11.61
N PHE A 11 -17.16 -6.22 -10.54
CA PHE A 11 -17.38 -5.01 -9.73
C PHE A 11 -16.34 -4.85 -8.60
N ALA A 12 -16.01 -5.93 -7.90
CA ALA A 12 -15.13 -5.90 -6.74
C ALA A 12 -13.70 -5.50 -7.11
N LEU A 13 -13.13 -6.03 -8.20
CA LEU A 13 -11.73 -5.75 -8.57
C LEU A 13 -11.48 -4.27 -8.93
N PRO A 14 -12.30 -3.61 -9.76
CA PRO A 14 -12.17 -2.17 -9.95
C PRO A 14 -12.36 -1.37 -8.67
N THR A 15 -13.25 -1.82 -7.78
CA THR A 15 -13.48 -1.16 -6.49
C THR A 15 -12.25 -1.27 -5.58
N ILE A 16 -11.67 -2.46 -5.43
CA ILE A 16 -10.43 -2.69 -4.66
C ILE A 16 -9.29 -1.85 -5.22
N ARG A 17 -9.14 -1.77 -6.55
CA ARG A 17 -8.14 -0.89 -7.20
C ARG A 17 -8.30 0.57 -6.76
N ILE A 18 -9.54 1.08 -6.78
CA ILE A 18 -9.82 2.46 -6.40
C ILE A 18 -9.56 2.68 -4.91
N LEU A 19 -9.99 1.75 -4.05
CA LEU A 19 -9.77 1.82 -2.59
C LEU A 19 -8.27 1.81 -2.26
N LEU A 20 -7.51 0.86 -2.80
CA LEU A 20 -6.06 0.78 -2.62
C LEU A 20 -5.37 2.04 -3.16
N GLY A 21 -5.75 2.48 -4.36
CA GLY A 21 -5.23 3.71 -4.97
C GLY A 21 -5.50 4.95 -4.12
N ALA A 22 -6.70 5.05 -3.54
CA ALA A 22 -7.07 6.14 -2.63
C ALA A 22 -6.25 6.10 -1.33
N VAL A 23 -6.09 4.93 -0.71
CA VAL A 23 -5.27 4.77 0.50
C VAL A 23 -3.82 5.18 0.23
N CYS A 24 -3.21 4.67 -0.83
CA CYS A 24 -1.83 5.02 -1.21
C CYS A 24 -1.68 6.50 -1.57
N PHE A 25 -2.61 7.04 -2.36
CA PHE A 25 -2.60 8.45 -2.76
C PHE A 25 -2.72 9.36 -1.54
N VAL A 26 -3.72 9.15 -0.68
CA VAL A 26 -3.95 9.98 0.49
C VAL A 26 -2.76 9.90 1.45
N ASN A 27 -2.22 8.70 1.71
CA ASN A 27 -1.07 8.54 2.60
C ASN A 27 0.22 9.17 2.05
N GLY A 28 0.50 9.00 0.76
CA GLY A 28 1.65 9.60 0.09
C GLY A 28 1.52 11.12 0.02
N PHE A 29 0.35 11.62 -0.39
CA PHE A 29 0.04 13.05 -0.47
C PHE A 29 0.10 13.72 0.90
N ASN A 30 -0.39 13.05 1.94
CA ASN A 30 -0.36 13.55 3.31
C ASN A 30 1.06 13.82 3.81
N TRP A 31 2.06 13.05 3.40
CA TRP A 31 3.44 13.30 3.81
C TRP A 31 4.00 14.62 3.27
N PHE A 32 3.68 14.96 2.02
CA PHE A 32 4.18 16.17 1.38
C PHE A 32 3.37 17.42 1.77
N PHE A 33 2.06 17.29 1.92
CA PHE A 33 1.15 18.42 2.15
C PHE A 33 0.59 18.53 3.57
N LYS A 34 0.82 17.52 4.44
CA LYS A 34 0.53 17.53 5.89
C LYS A 34 -0.92 17.86 6.25
N ILE A 35 -1.87 17.27 5.54
CA ILE A 35 -3.32 17.58 5.61
C ILE A 35 -4.06 16.72 6.64
N ILE A 36 -3.47 15.63 7.14
CA ILE A 36 -4.18 14.67 8.00
C ILE A 36 -3.42 14.50 9.31
N THR A 37 -4.09 14.89 10.41
CA THR A 37 -3.68 14.63 11.80
C THR A 37 -4.80 13.93 12.55
N PRO A 38 -4.54 12.95 13.45
CA PRO A 38 -3.28 12.26 13.76
C PRO A 38 -2.99 11.00 12.88
N TYR A 39 -1.91 10.98 12.09
CA TYR A 39 -1.33 9.77 11.46
C TYR A 39 -0.02 10.11 10.76
N PRO A 40 1.04 9.26 10.75
CA PRO A 40 2.43 9.70 10.69
C PRO A 40 2.62 10.65 9.52
N SER A 41 2.50 11.89 9.90
CA SER A 41 2.66 13.10 9.15
C SER A 41 3.75 13.83 9.91
N MET A 42 4.51 14.70 9.26
CA MET A 42 5.41 15.59 10.01
C MET A 42 4.66 16.36 11.11
N SER A 43 3.32 16.46 11.03
CA SER A 43 2.40 16.98 12.04
C SER A 43 2.06 16.09 13.24
N ASP A 44 2.37 14.81 13.20
CA ASP A 44 2.28 13.99 14.42
C ASP A 44 3.37 14.37 15.43
N PHE A 45 4.47 14.99 14.98
CA PHE A 45 5.50 15.51 15.88
C PHE A 45 5.02 16.68 16.74
N VAL A 46 3.86 17.29 16.45
CA VAL A 46 3.25 18.33 17.31
C VAL A 46 2.89 17.79 18.70
N HIS A 47 2.57 16.51 18.82
CA HIS A 47 2.07 15.93 20.08
C HIS A 47 2.89 14.72 20.56
N PHE A 48 3.65 14.07 19.69
CA PHE A 48 4.37 12.83 20.00
C PHE A 48 5.76 12.82 19.36
N LEU A 49 6.81 12.39 20.09
CA LEU A 49 8.11 12.12 19.47
C LEU A 49 7.95 11.06 18.35
N PRO A 50 8.81 11.06 17.32
CA PRO A 50 8.89 9.93 16.41
C PRO A 50 9.02 8.65 17.24
N PRO A 51 8.18 7.63 17.00
CA PRO A 51 8.30 6.41 17.74
C PRO A 51 9.75 5.90 17.62
N PRO A 52 10.34 5.31 18.67
CA PRO A 52 11.72 4.80 18.64
C PRO A 52 11.86 3.58 17.72
N ASP A 53 10.92 3.39 16.81
CA ASP A 53 10.79 2.29 15.86
C ASP A 53 11.49 2.62 14.53
N ILE A 54 11.36 1.69 13.59
CA ILE A 54 11.95 1.76 12.25
C ILE A 54 11.44 3.01 11.49
N VAL A 55 10.21 3.46 11.74
CA VAL A 55 9.64 4.63 11.06
C VAL A 55 10.34 5.90 11.53
N GLY A 56 10.54 6.04 12.85
CA GLY A 56 11.30 7.16 13.41
C GLY A 56 12.71 7.25 12.81
N ALA A 57 13.42 6.12 12.70
CA ALA A 57 14.75 6.08 12.10
C ALA A 57 14.76 6.44 10.60
N LEU A 58 13.75 6.01 9.83
CA LEU A 58 13.61 6.36 8.42
C LEU A 58 13.32 7.85 8.21
N ILE A 59 12.56 8.47 9.12
CA ILE A 59 12.25 9.90 9.11
C ILE A 59 13.49 10.72 9.47
N GLU A 60 14.25 10.30 10.49
CA GLU A 60 15.50 10.97 10.91
C GLU A 60 16.53 11.01 9.77
N ASN A 61 16.66 9.92 9.01
CA ASN A 61 17.55 9.84 7.84
C ASN A 61 16.99 10.55 6.59
N GLY A 62 15.75 11.08 6.66
CA GLY A 62 15.10 11.94 5.68
C GLY A 62 14.75 11.25 4.35
N ILE A 63 15.75 10.93 3.54
CA ILE A 63 15.59 10.52 2.13
C ILE A 63 14.71 9.27 1.99
N LEU A 64 14.90 8.25 2.83
CA LEU A 64 14.22 6.97 2.65
C LEU A 64 12.71 7.09 2.85
N PHE A 65 12.26 7.83 3.87
CA PHE A 65 10.83 7.99 4.11
C PHE A 65 10.17 8.87 3.03
N HIS A 66 10.87 9.90 2.53
CA HIS A 66 10.41 10.68 1.37
C HIS A 66 10.23 9.80 0.12
N LEU A 67 11.19 8.90 -0.16
CA LEU A 67 11.10 7.98 -1.30
C LEU A 67 9.94 7.00 -1.16
N VAL A 68 9.75 6.41 0.02
CA VAL A 68 8.61 5.52 0.30
C VAL A 68 7.29 6.25 0.02
N LYS A 69 7.13 7.47 0.51
CA LYS A 69 5.90 8.24 0.33
C LYS A 69 5.70 8.73 -1.10
N ALA A 70 6.79 9.03 -1.82
CA ALA A 70 6.73 9.33 -3.25
C ALA A 70 6.26 8.12 -4.06
N VAL A 71 6.76 6.92 -3.73
CA VAL A 71 6.32 5.67 -4.36
C VAL A 71 4.84 5.41 -4.09
N GLU A 72 4.37 5.54 -2.85
CA GLU A 72 2.94 5.42 -2.52
C GLU A 72 2.08 6.41 -3.30
N LEU A 73 2.54 7.67 -3.42
CA LEU A 73 1.82 8.70 -4.14
C LEU A 73 1.72 8.38 -5.63
N VAL A 74 2.85 8.08 -6.29
CA VAL A 74 2.89 7.79 -7.73
C VAL A 74 2.11 6.53 -8.05
N ALA A 75 2.25 5.47 -7.25
CA ALA A 75 1.49 4.26 -7.44
C ALA A 75 0.00 4.46 -7.16
N GLY A 76 -0.36 5.25 -6.14
CA GLY A 76 -1.74 5.65 -5.88
C GLY A 76 -2.38 6.36 -7.06
N VAL A 77 -1.68 7.34 -7.65
CA VAL A 77 -2.14 8.04 -8.88
C VAL A 77 -2.30 7.05 -10.04
N ALA A 78 -1.31 6.20 -10.28
CA ALA A 78 -1.35 5.17 -11.32
C ALA A 78 -2.57 4.23 -11.16
N LEU A 79 -2.80 3.75 -9.94
CA LEU A 79 -3.94 2.91 -9.61
C LEU A 79 -5.26 3.63 -9.80
N LEU A 80 -5.41 4.89 -9.38
CA LEU A 80 -6.65 5.66 -9.54
C LEU A 80 -6.92 5.97 -11.03
N ALA A 81 -5.91 6.42 -11.76
CA ALA A 81 -5.98 6.75 -13.18
C ALA A 81 -6.13 5.53 -14.10
N ASN A 82 -6.12 4.31 -13.54
CA ASN A 82 -6.15 3.05 -14.29
C ASN A 82 -4.98 2.92 -15.28
N ARG A 83 -3.82 3.47 -14.95
CA ARG A 83 -2.66 3.54 -15.83
C ARG A 83 -1.47 2.86 -15.16
N PHE A 84 -0.78 1.99 -15.88
CA PHE A 84 0.34 1.20 -15.33
C PHE A 84 -0.04 0.38 -14.08
N VAL A 85 -1.29 -0.07 -13.96
CA VAL A 85 -1.79 -0.81 -12.78
C VAL A 85 -0.88 -1.98 -12.39
N PRO A 86 -0.48 -2.89 -13.29
CA PRO A 86 0.37 -4.02 -12.89
C PRO A 86 1.73 -3.58 -12.36
N LEU A 87 2.33 -2.55 -12.98
CA LEU A 87 3.61 -2.00 -12.54
C LEU A 87 3.48 -1.30 -11.18
N GLY A 88 2.44 -0.49 -11.01
CA GLY A 88 2.15 0.21 -9.75
C GLY A 88 1.98 -0.74 -8.58
N LEU A 89 1.32 -1.90 -8.79
CA LEU A 89 1.18 -2.94 -7.76
C LEU A 89 2.52 -3.56 -7.35
N VAL A 90 3.37 -3.90 -8.32
CA VAL A 90 4.70 -4.49 -8.03
C VAL A 90 5.59 -3.52 -7.27
N VAL A 91 5.62 -2.26 -7.71
CA VAL A 91 6.40 -1.21 -7.02
C VAL A 91 5.84 -0.96 -5.62
N SER A 92 4.51 -0.85 -5.49
CA SER A 92 3.84 -0.68 -4.19
C SER A 92 4.07 -1.84 -3.24
N MET A 93 4.19 -3.07 -3.76
CA MET A 93 4.38 -4.27 -2.94
C MET A 93 5.60 -4.13 -2.01
N SER A 94 6.69 -3.54 -2.52
CA SER A 94 7.90 -3.28 -1.72
C SER A 94 7.61 -2.38 -0.51
N VAL A 95 6.71 -1.41 -0.66
CA VAL A 95 6.28 -0.52 0.42
C VAL A 95 5.25 -1.21 1.33
N THR A 96 4.21 -1.84 0.76
CA THR A 96 3.10 -2.40 1.55
C THR A 96 3.55 -3.54 2.45
N VAL A 97 4.56 -4.32 2.05
CA VAL A 97 5.16 -5.35 2.91
C VAL A 97 5.83 -4.73 4.13
N ILE A 98 6.59 -3.65 3.95
CA ILE A 98 7.26 -2.96 5.06
C ILE A 98 6.23 -2.28 5.97
N VAL A 99 5.21 -1.64 5.39
CA VAL A 99 4.10 -1.04 6.15
C VAL A 99 3.39 -2.12 6.97
N PHE A 100 3.08 -3.27 6.37
CA PHE A 100 2.50 -4.41 7.09
C PHE A 100 3.38 -4.85 8.26
N ILE A 101 4.68 -5.07 8.04
CA ILE A 101 5.59 -5.51 9.10
C ILE A 101 5.60 -4.49 10.23
N VAL A 102 5.80 -3.22 9.88
CA VAL A 102 5.91 -2.13 10.84
C VAL A 102 4.62 -1.95 11.61
N ASP A 103 3.44 -2.05 10.99
CA ASP A 103 2.17 -1.77 11.67
C ASP A 103 1.58 -2.96 12.43
N VAL A 104 1.85 -4.19 11.98
CA VAL A 104 1.33 -5.40 12.63
C VAL A 104 2.21 -5.85 13.78
N PHE A 105 3.53 -5.75 13.65
CA PHE A 105 4.47 -6.21 14.67
C PHE A 105 4.94 -5.11 15.63
N LYS A 106 4.14 -4.04 15.80
CA LYS A 106 4.43 -3.03 16.84
C LYS A 106 4.34 -3.68 18.24
N PRO A 107 5.18 -3.26 19.19
CA PRO A 107 5.09 -3.72 20.59
C PRO A 107 3.72 -3.47 21.20
N GLU A 108 3.05 -2.38 20.80
CA GLU A 108 1.70 -2.05 21.22
C GLU A 108 0.71 -2.34 20.08
N PHE A 109 -0.24 -3.23 20.34
CA PHE A 109 -1.31 -3.49 19.37
C PHE A 109 -2.22 -2.26 19.24
N ARG A 110 -2.31 -1.73 18.02
CA ARG A 110 -3.26 -0.68 17.66
C ARG A 110 -4.11 -1.17 16.50
N LEU A 111 -5.41 -1.36 16.74
CA LEU A 111 -6.35 -1.88 15.75
C LEU A 111 -6.26 -1.13 14.41
N ARG A 112 -6.14 0.19 14.46
CA ARG A 112 -5.98 1.04 13.28
C ARG A 112 -4.72 0.70 12.48
N ALA A 113 -3.56 0.62 13.14
CA ALA A 113 -2.30 0.29 12.47
C ALA A 113 -2.40 -1.11 11.85
N PHE A 114 -2.88 -2.07 12.62
CA PHE A 114 -3.13 -3.43 12.14
C PHE A 114 -4.00 -3.44 10.88
N LEU A 115 -5.14 -2.74 10.88
CA LEU A 115 -6.04 -2.66 9.73
C LEU A 115 -5.40 -1.94 8.53
N MET A 116 -4.64 -0.87 8.74
CA MET A 116 -3.96 -0.15 7.67
C MET A 116 -2.86 -1.00 7.02
N GLY A 117 -1.98 -1.62 7.81
CA GLY A 117 -0.93 -2.49 7.30
C GLY A 117 -1.47 -3.75 6.63
N SER A 118 -2.27 -4.55 7.35
CA SER A 118 -2.81 -5.81 6.83
C SER A 118 -3.79 -5.62 5.69
N GLY A 119 -4.66 -4.61 5.75
CA GLY A 119 -5.65 -4.33 4.71
C GLY A 119 -5.02 -3.86 3.42
N THR A 120 -4.00 -2.99 3.49
CA THR A 120 -3.30 -2.49 2.30
C THR A 120 -2.53 -3.63 1.63
N LEU A 121 -1.87 -4.48 2.42
CA LEU A 121 -1.21 -5.67 1.90
C LEU A 121 -2.21 -6.65 1.28
N ALA A 122 -3.35 -6.92 1.94
CA ALA A 122 -4.38 -7.83 1.42
C ALA A 122 -4.94 -7.35 0.08
N MET A 123 -5.32 -6.07 -0.04
CA MET A 123 -5.78 -5.50 -1.30
C MET A 123 -4.70 -5.57 -2.39
N THR A 124 -3.45 -5.29 -2.05
CA THR A 124 -2.31 -5.38 -2.98
C THR A 124 -2.12 -6.81 -3.48
N LEU A 125 -2.16 -7.80 -2.59
CA LEU A 125 -2.04 -9.22 -2.93
C LEU A 125 -3.20 -9.70 -3.81
N VAL A 126 -4.45 -9.36 -3.46
CA VAL A 126 -5.62 -9.69 -4.29
C VAL A 126 -5.49 -9.12 -5.69
N MET A 127 -5.04 -7.87 -5.80
CA MET A 127 -4.81 -7.23 -7.08
C MET A 127 -3.64 -7.86 -7.84
N LEU A 128 -2.53 -8.21 -7.18
CA LEU A 128 -1.42 -8.93 -7.81
C LEU A 128 -1.88 -10.29 -8.37
N ILE A 129 -2.73 -11.02 -7.63
CA ILE A 129 -3.31 -12.28 -8.08
C ILE A 129 -4.28 -12.04 -9.26
N ALA A 130 -5.09 -10.98 -9.21
CA ALA A 130 -6.01 -10.62 -10.29
C ALA A 130 -5.27 -10.31 -11.60
N TYR A 131 -4.08 -9.70 -11.51
CA TYR A 131 -3.22 -9.36 -12.64
C TYR A 131 -2.12 -10.40 -12.89
N LEU A 132 -2.20 -11.61 -12.33
CA LEU A 132 -1.15 -12.63 -12.40
C LEU A 132 -0.74 -12.98 -13.84
N ASP A 133 -1.69 -12.93 -14.78
CA ASP A 133 -1.45 -13.13 -16.21
C ASP A 133 -0.43 -12.12 -16.80
N HIS A 134 -0.48 -10.87 -16.33
CA HIS A 134 0.44 -9.81 -16.78
C HIS A 134 1.86 -10.01 -16.26
N TYR A 135 2.03 -10.77 -15.17
CA TYR A 135 3.33 -11.06 -14.57
C TYR A 135 3.95 -12.37 -15.06
N ARG A 136 3.25 -13.16 -15.88
CA ARG A 136 3.76 -14.42 -16.45
C ARG A 136 5.21 -14.32 -16.93
N PRO A 137 5.61 -13.38 -17.81
CA PRO A 137 7.00 -13.23 -18.25
C PRO A 137 8.02 -13.11 -17.12
N MET A 138 7.65 -12.44 -16.02
CA MET A 138 8.54 -12.18 -14.90
C MET A 138 8.75 -13.41 -14.00
N LEU A 139 7.87 -14.42 -14.11
CA LEU A 139 7.89 -15.64 -13.30
C LEU A 139 8.61 -16.81 -13.99
N ALA A 140 9.18 -16.59 -15.18
CA ALA A 140 9.93 -17.61 -15.90
C ALA A 140 11.22 -17.99 -15.13
N VAL A 141 11.33 -19.25 -14.71
CA VAL A 141 12.51 -19.79 -13.98
C VAL A 141 13.80 -19.58 -14.75
N LYS A 142 13.75 -19.64 -16.10
CA LYS A 142 14.87 -19.36 -16.99
C LYS A 142 14.46 -18.33 -18.04
N ALA A 143 14.59 -17.06 -17.70
CA ALA A 143 14.39 -15.97 -18.66
C ALA A 143 15.55 -15.91 -19.67
N LYS A 144 15.22 -15.90 -20.97
CA LYS A 144 16.20 -15.67 -22.03
C LYS A 144 16.16 -14.19 -22.45
N PRO A 145 17.31 -13.49 -22.50
CA PRO A 145 17.36 -12.14 -23.06
C PRO A 145 16.73 -12.10 -24.45
N ASN A 146 16.00 -11.02 -24.73
CA ASN A 146 15.49 -10.78 -26.08
C ASN A 146 16.52 -9.92 -26.84
N PRO A 147 17.17 -10.44 -27.89
CA PRO A 147 18.13 -9.67 -28.67
C PRO A 147 17.47 -8.52 -29.46
N ASP A 148 16.15 -8.57 -29.67
CA ASP A 148 15.39 -7.54 -30.37
C ASP A 148 14.32 -6.95 -29.43
N PRO A 149 14.59 -5.82 -28.76
CA PRO A 149 13.65 -5.23 -27.79
C PRO A 149 12.36 -4.72 -28.44
N ALA A 150 12.29 -4.58 -29.77
CA ALA A 150 11.11 -4.12 -30.48
C ALA A 150 10.08 -5.24 -30.75
N LYS A 151 10.49 -6.51 -30.69
CA LYS A 151 9.59 -7.65 -30.95
C LYS A 151 9.02 -8.21 -29.66
N PRO A 152 7.68 -8.19 -29.47
CA PRO A 152 7.07 -8.82 -28.32
C PRO A 152 7.30 -10.34 -28.40
N ARG A 153 7.92 -10.91 -27.36
CA ARG A 153 8.03 -12.35 -27.21
C ARG A 153 6.84 -12.83 -26.40
N GLN A 154 6.12 -13.83 -26.90
CA GLN A 154 5.10 -14.52 -26.13
C GLN A 154 5.81 -15.22 -24.96
N ALA A 155 5.56 -14.74 -23.76
CA ALA A 155 6.29 -15.19 -22.60
C ALA A 155 5.51 -16.32 -21.93
N ASP A 156 5.99 -17.55 -22.11
CA ASP A 156 5.58 -18.67 -21.28
C ASP A 156 6.18 -18.49 -19.89
N GLY A 157 5.39 -17.94 -18.97
CA GLY A 157 5.71 -17.83 -17.54
C GLY A 157 5.77 -19.17 -16.79
N GLY A 158 5.87 -20.28 -17.52
CA GLY A 158 5.75 -21.64 -17.00
C GLY A 158 4.34 -21.98 -16.48
N GLU A 159 4.22 -23.13 -15.82
CA GLU A 159 2.96 -23.62 -15.27
C GLU A 159 2.59 -22.95 -13.93
N PHE A 160 3.53 -22.25 -13.28
CA PHE A 160 3.34 -21.67 -11.95
C PHE A 160 2.11 -20.76 -11.83
N PRO A 161 1.85 -19.81 -12.76
CA PRO A 161 0.64 -18.98 -12.73
C PRO A 161 -0.65 -19.80 -12.85
N THR A 162 -0.59 -20.91 -13.59
CA THR A 162 -1.72 -21.83 -13.78
C THR A 162 -1.99 -22.64 -12.51
N VAL A 163 -0.93 -23.10 -11.84
CA VAL A 163 -1.02 -23.81 -10.54
C VAL A 163 -1.57 -22.89 -9.45
N VAL A 164 -0.97 -21.69 -9.28
CA VAL A 164 -1.41 -20.70 -8.29
C VAL A 164 -2.85 -20.26 -8.56
N GLY A 165 -3.18 -19.98 -9.83
CA GLY A 165 -4.53 -19.62 -10.24
C GLY A 165 -5.54 -20.74 -9.93
N GLY A 166 -5.18 -21.99 -10.18
CA GLY A 166 -6.01 -23.16 -9.84
C GLY A 166 -6.25 -23.31 -8.34
N LEU A 167 -5.20 -23.16 -7.53
CA LEU A 167 -5.26 -23.26 -6.07
C LEU A 167 -6.10 -22.14 -5.44
N LEU A 168 -5.98 -20.91 -5.94
CA LEU A 168 -6.67 -19.74 -5.39
C LEU A 168 -8.10 -19.59 -5.90
N LYS A 169 -8.46 -20.20 -7.04
CA LYS A 169 -9.79 -20.11 -7.66
C LYS A 169 -10.98 -20.29 -6.69
N PRO A 170 -11.02 -21.28 -5.77
CA PRO A 170 -12.15 -21.45 -4.85
C PRO A 170 -12.24 -20.35 -3.79
N ILE A 171 -11.11 -19.78 -3.37
CA ILE A 171 -11.06 -18.78 -2.28
C ILE A 171 -10.94 -17.34 -2.79
N PHE A 172 -10.76 -17.15 -4.09
CA PHE A 172 -10.48 -15.83 -4.65
C PHE A 172 -11.64 -14.85 -4.46
N LEU A 173 -12.88 -15.30 -4.68
CA LEU A 173 -14.07 -14.48 -4.46
C LEU A 173 -14.21 -14.01 -2.99
N PRO A 174 -14.22 -14.90 -1.98
CA PRO A 174 -14.33 -14.44 -0.59
C PRO A 174 -13.14 -13.57 -0.17
N LEU A 175 -11.93 -13.85 -0.67
CA LEU A 175 -10.76 -13.02 -0.41
C LEU A 175 -10.88 -11.61 -1.01
N ALA A 176 -11.39 -11.49 -2.23
CA ALA A 176 -11.65 -10.21 -2.87
C ALA A 176 -12.73 -9.41 -2.13
N MET A 177 -13.83 -10.07 -1.73
CA MET A 177 -14.90 -9.43 -0.96
C MET A 177 -14.40 -8.93 0.39
N LEU A 178 -13.64 -9.76 1.13
CA LEU A 178 -13.04 -9.36 2.39
C LEU A 178 -12.10 -8.16 2.22
N SER A 179 -11.25 -8.19 1.19
CA SER A 179 -10.32 -7.09 0.90
C SER A 179 -11.05 -5.80 0.52
N MET A 180 -12.16 -5.90 -0.22
CA MET A 180 -13.01 -4.75 -0.54
C MET A 180 -13.64 -4.14 0.71
N LEU A 181 -14.17 -4.97 1.62
CA LEU A 181 -14.75 -4.51 2.88
C LEU A 181 -13.70 -3.82 3.77
N VAL A 182 -12.52 -4.40 3.91
CA VAL A 182 -11.42 -3.78 4.66
C VAL A 182 -11.00 -2.45 4.01
N GLY A 183 -10.89 -2.39 2.68
CA GLY A 183 -10.59 -1.16 1.96
C GLY A 183 -11.62 -0.06 2.18
N LEU A 184 -12.92 -0.40 2.22
CA LEU A 184 -13.98 0.55 2.53
C LEU A 184 -13.83 1.12 3.95
N VAL A 185 -13.51 0.26 4.93
CA VAL A 185 -13.26 0.70 6.31
C VAL A 185 -12.04 1.62 6.38
N GLN A 186 -10.95 1.31 5.67
CA GLN A 186 -9.75 2.15 5.63
C GLN A 186 -10.03 3.53 5.02
N VAL A 187 -10.71 3.59 3.88
CA VAL A 187 -11.05 4.86 3.23
C VAL A 187 -12.04 5.66 4.08
N GLY A 188 -13.03 5.00 4.71
CA GLY A 188 -13.94 5.64 5.65
C GLY A 188 -13.19 6.26 6.84
N TRP A 189 -12.21 5.54 7.39
CA TRP A 189 -11.36 6.05 8.45
C TRP A 189 -10.54 7.26 7.98
N LEU A 190 -9.91 7.19 6.81
CA LEU A 190 -9.18 8.33 6.24
C LEU A 190 -10.08 9.56 6.05
N GLY A 191 -11.34 9.36 5.63
CA GLY A 191 -12.34 10.42 5.54
C GLY A 191 -12.62 11.10 6.88
N VAL A 192 -12.79 10.32 7.95
CA VAL A 192 -12.95 10.86 9.32
C VAL A 192 -11.73 11.70 9.72
N MET A 193 -10.53 11.22 9.43
CA MET A 193 -9.28 11.91 9.77
C MET A 193 -9.12 13.24 9.02
N VAL A 194 -9.46 13.27 7.72
CA VAL A 194 -9.51 14.49 6.92
C VAL A 194 -10.55 15.46 7.50
N GLY A 195 -11.74 14.95 7.87
CA GLY A 195 -12.79 15.76 8.49
C GLY A 195 -12.36 16.38 9.83
N GLN A 196 -11.65 15.62 10.67
CA GLN A 196 -11.08 16.12 11.93
C GLN A 196 -10.08 17.26 11.70
N TYR A 197 -9.23 17.14 10.68
CA TYR A 197 -8.30 18.21 10.33
C TYR A 197 -9.00 19.46 9.81
N ILE A 198 -10.03 19.30 8.97
CA ILE A 198 -10.82 20.44 8.46
C ILE A 198 -11.51 21.17 9.62
N ALA A 199 -11.95 20.44 10.66
CA ALA A 199 -12.60 21.03 11.84
C ALA A 199 -11.62 21.78 12.77
N ASP A 200 -10.36 21.34 12.87
CA ASP A 200 -9.30 21.97 13.68
C ASP A 200 -7.98 22.02 12.90
N PRO A 201 -7.82 22.96 11.94
CA PRO A 201 -6.65 23.04 11.10
C PRO A 201 -5.46 23.54 11.92
N LYS A 202 -4.48 22.66 12.16
CA LYS A 202 -3.25 23.01 12.86
C LYS A 202 -2.24 23.63 11.89
N PRO A 203 -1.70 24.83 12.19
CA PRO A 203 -0.72 25.47 11.32
C PRO A 203 0.61 24.71 11.35
N ILE A 204 1.36 24.77 10.24
CA ILE A 204 2.70 24.15 10.10
C ILE A 204 3.70 24.71 11.13
N SER A 205 3.46 25.91 11.66
CA SER A 205 4.28 26.49 12.74
C SER A 205 4.09 25.77 14.09
N ALA A 206 3.02 25.02 14.28
CA ALA A 206 2.77 24.26 15.51
C ALA A 206 3.58 22.96 15.57
N LEU A 207 4.26 22.55 14.49
CA LEU A 207 5.09 21.34 14.44
C LEU A 207 6.26 21.43 15.42
N HIS A 208 6.41 20.47 16.33
CA HIS A 208 7.69 20.37 17.03
C HIS A 208 8.79 20.02 16.02
N PRO A 209 9.99 20.62 16.16
CA PRO A 209 11.15 20.20 15.40
C PRO A 209 11.45 18.73 15.72
N LEU A 210 11.85 17.97 14.69
CA LEU A 210 12.38 16.61 14.85
C LEU A 210 13.55 16.68 15.84
N GLN A 211 13.35 16.19 17.07
CA GLN A 211 14.44 16.10 18.03
C GLN A 211 15.23 14.83 17.74
N PRO A 212 16.57 14.92 17.54
CA PRO A 212 17.42 13.76 17.40
C PRO A 212 17.26 12.83 18.60
N ARG A 213 17.25 11.52 18.37
CA ARG A 213 17.23 10.52 19.44
C ARG A 213 18.40 10.78 20.41
N VAL A 214 18.08 11.17 21.64
CA VAL A 214 19.06 11.25 22.72
C VAL A 214 19.52 9.83 23.02
N GLU A 215 20.81 9.54 22.84
CA GLU A 215 21.40 8.26 23.23
C GLU A 215 21.06 8.01 24.71
N LYS A 216 20.32 6.94 25.00
CA LYS A 216 20.25 6.47 26.38
C LYS A 216 21.68 6.05 26.77
N PRO A 217 22.21 6.51 27.92
CA PRO A 217 23.49 6.02 28.39
C PRO A 217 23.43 4.48 28.51
N PRO A 218 24.53 3.78 28.21
CA PRO A 218 24.57 2.33 28.29
C PRO A 218 24.16 1.90 29.71
N LYS A 219 23.25 0.92 29.77
CA LYS A 219 22.81 0.29 31.02
C LYS A 219 23.91 -0.62 31.58
#